data_AF-A0A535HTQ3-F1
#
_entry.id   AF-A0A535HTQ3-F1
#
_cell.length_a   1.000
_cell.length_b   1.000
_cell.length_c   1.000
_cell.angle_alpha   90.00
_cell.angle_beta   90.00
_cell.angle_gamma   90.00
#
_symmetry.space_group_name_H-M   'P 1'
#
loop_
_entity.id
_entity.type
_entity.pdbx_description
1 polymer ?
#
loop_
_entity_poly.entity_id
_entity_poly.type
_entity_poly.pdbx_seq_one_letter_code
_entity_poly.pdbx_strand_id
1 'polypeptide(L)' 'MRELQTALAQVKTLQGWIRICANCKRVLNDAGIWEQFESYVHTHAGVDFSHGICPECAQQWAANAGLMCLPPPAVRQNS' A
#
# COMPACT_ATOMS: atom_id res chain seq x y z
N MET A 1 32.76 -12.86 19.32
CA MET A 1 32.20 -12.56 17.99
C MET A 1 30.74 -12.98 17.89
N ARG A 2 29.78 -12.20 18.38
CA ARG A 2 28.34 -12.42 18.09
C ARG A 2 27.53 -11.14 17.85
N GLU A 3 28.13 -9.96 17.97
CA GLU A 3 27.37 -8.69 17.94
C GLU A 3 27.40 -8.02 16.56
N LEU A 4 28.43 -8.26 15.74
CA LEU A 4 28.49 -7.75 14.35
C LEU A 4 27.49 -8.43 13.40
N GLN A 5 27.03 -9.65 13.72
CA GLN A 5 26.08 -10.39 12.88
C GLN A 5 24.63 -9.94 13.11
N THR A 6 24.31 -9.44 14.30
CA THR A 6 22.94 -9.01 14.64
C THR A 6 22.60 -7.66 14.02
N ALA A 7 23.58 -6.78 13.81
CA ALA A 7 23.39 -5.49 13.15
C ALA A 7 23.13 -5.59 11.63
N LEU A 8 23.45 -6.72 11.00
CA LEU A 8 23.14 -6.99 9.59
C LEU A 8 21.74 -7.59 9.39
N ALA A 9 21.05 -7.98 10.46
CA ALA A 9 19.76 -8.66 10.38
C ALA A 9 18.57 -7.73 10.11
N GLN A 10 18.74 -6.40 10.17
CA GLN A 10 17.59 -5.48 10.24
C GLN A 10 17.47 -4.42 9.14
N VAL A 11 18.25 -4.50 8.05
CA VAL A 11 18.01 -3.56 6.94
C VAL A 11 18.09 -4.27 5.60
N LYS A 12 17.04 -5.03 5.25
CA LYS A 12 16.66 -5.25 3.85
C LYS A 12 16.10 -3.94 3.29
N THR A 13 16.92 -2.90 3.25
CA THR A 13 16.58 -1.72 2.47
C THR A 13 16.49 -2.18 1.02
N LEU A 14 15.44 -1.80 0.32
CA LEU A 14 15.41 -1.80 -1.15
C LEU A 14 16.53 -0.87 -1.64
N GLN A 15 17.78 -1.32 -1.61
CA GLN A 15 18.93 -0.57 -2.08
C GLN A 15 18.98 -0.72 -3.60
N GLY A 16 18.49 0.30 -4.31
CA GLY A 16 18.49 0.31 -5.77
C GLY A 16 17.38 1.17 -6.35
N TRP A 17 17.45 1.39 -7.66
CA TRP A 17 16.43 2.11 -8.42
C TRP A 17 15.42 1.12 -8.95
N ILE A 18 14.18 1.19 -8.46
CA ILE A 18 13.08 0.33 -8.92
C ILE A 18 12.46 0.96 -10.18
N ARG A 19 12.33 0.17 -11.24
CA ARG A 19 11.65 0.58 -12.48
C ARG A 19 10.14 0.39 -12.33
N ILE A 20 9.39 1.49 -12.27
CA ILE A 20 7.92 1.46 -12.18
C ILE A 20 7.29 1.89 -13.50
N CYS A 21 6.16 1.29 -13.85
CA CYS A 21 5.37 1.75 -14.98
C CYS A 21 4.71 3.09 -14.64
N ALA A 22 4.99 4.15 -15.41
CA ALA A 22 4.44 5.48 -15.15
C ALA A 22 2.90 5.51 -15.17
N ASN A 23 2.27 4.66 -15.99
CA ASN A 23 0.81 4.59 -16.14
C ASN A 23 0.15 3.73 -15.05
N CYS A 24 0.52 2.46 -14.94
CA CYS A 24 -0.17 1.48 -14.09
C CYS A 24 0.54 1.15 -12.77
N LYS A 25 1.69 1.78 -12.50
CA LYS A 25 2.48 1.64 -11.26
C LYS A 25 3.00 0.23 -10.92
N ARG A 26 2.80 -0.75 -11.81
CA ARG A 26 3.46 -2.06 -11.73
C ARG A 26 4.99 -1.91 -11.67
N VAL A 27 5.65 -2.82 -10.97
CA VAL A 27 7.10 -2.87 -10.79
C VAL A 27 7.69 -3.89 -11.76
N LEU A 28 8.78 -3.53 -12.43
CA LEU A 28 9.59 -4.49 -13.18
C LEU A 28 10.55 -5.17 -12.20
N ASN A 29 10.35 -6.46 -11.99
CA ASN A 29 11.16 -7.25 -11.05
C ASN A 29 12.45 -7.77 -11.69
N ASP A 30 13.25 -8.48 -10.89
CA ASP A 30 14.55 -9.02 -11.29
C ASP A 30 14.46 -10.11 -12.37
N ALA A 31 13.30 -10.76 -12.51
CA ALA A 31 13.00 -11.70 -13.58
C ALA A 31 12.58 -11.02 -14.90
N GLY A 32 12.51 -9.68 -14.93
CA GLY A 32 12.06 -8.91 -16.08
C GLY A 32 10.54 -8.98 -16.31
N ILE A 33 9.77 -9.34 -15.29
CA ILE A 33 8.30 -9.42 -15.35
C ILE A 33 7.70 -8.22 -14.61
N TRP A 34 6.58 -7.73 -15.14
CA TRP A 34 5.78 -6.69 -14.48
C TRP A 34 4.85 -7.32 -13.44
N GLU A 35 5.01 -6.93 -12.17
CA GLU A 35 4.16 -7.38 -11.07
C GLU A 35 3.52 -6.20 -10.32
N GLN A 36 2.56 -6.52 -9.45
CA GLN A 36 1.90 -5.55 -8.60
C GLN A 36 2.88 -4.99 -7.55
N PHE A 37 2.78 -3.69 -7.25
CA PHE A 37 3.70 -3.01 -6.34
C PHE A 37 3.70 -3.63 -4.94
N GLU A 38 2.51 -3.91 -4.41
CA GLU A 38 2.31 -4.52 -3.10
C GLU A 38 2.98 -5.90 -3.02
N SER A 39 2.84 -6.73 -4.07
CA SER A 39 3.49 -8.04 -4.17
C SER A 39 5.02 -7.93 -4.14
N TYR A 40 5.56 -6.97 -4.90
CA TYR A 40 7.00 -6.72 -4.94
C TYR A 40 7.51 -6.29 -3.56
N VAL A 41 6.87 -5.31 -2.92
CA VAL A 41 7.32 -4.81 -1.61
C VAL A 41 7.13 -5.85 -0.51
N HIS A 42 6.03 -6.61 -0.51
CA HIS A 42 5.83 -7.70 0.43
C HIS A 42 6.99 -8.72 0.33
N THR A 43 7.35 -9.13 -0.89
CA THR A 43 8.43 -10.10 -1.13
C THR A 43 9.81 -9.58 -0.71
N HIS A 44 10.11 -8.30 -0.99
CA HIS A 44 11.45 -7.75 -0.81
C HIS A 44 11.67 -7.06 0.54
N ALA A 45 10.61 -6.56 1.18
CA ALA A 45 10.66 -5.84 2.46
C ALA A 45 9.91 -6.54 3.60
N GLY A 46 9.14 -7.60 3.32
CA GLY A 46 8.41 -8.35 4.35
C GLY A 46 7.30 -7.55 5.02
N VAL A 47 6.64 -6.67 4.27
CA VAL A 47 5.57 -5.77 4.76
C VAL A 47 4.21 -6.24 4.24
N ASP A 48 3.23 -6.31 5.14
CA ASP A 48 1.83 -6.57 4.81
C ASP A 48 1.07 -5.29 4.48
N PHE A 49 0.08 -5.40 3.59
CA PHE A 49 -0.74 -4.28 3.14
C PHE A 49 -2.22 -4.49 3.47
N SER A 50 -2.86 -3.43 3.96
CA SER A 50 -4.32 -3.32 4.04
C SER A 50 -4.80 -2.20 3.13
N HIS A 51 -5.95 -2.38 2.49
CA HIS A 51 -6.56 -1.35 1.66
C HIS A 51 -7.55 -0.52 2.49
N GLY A 52 -7.32 0.79 2.57
CA GLY A 52 -8.19 1.76 3.23
C GLY A 52 -8.45 2.97 2.33
N ILE A 53 -9.47 3.75 2.68
CA ILE A 53 -9.79 5.02 2.02
C ILE A 53 -9.63 6.15 3.02
N CYS A 54 -8.81 7.17 2.71
CA CYS A 54 -8.68 8.32 3.60
C CYS A 54 -9.95 9.19 3.53
N PRO A 55 -10.22 10.05 4.54
CA PRO A 55 -11.42 10.90 4.55
C PRO A 55 -11.58 11.76 3.29
N GLU A 56 -10.49 12.27 2.74
CA GLU A 56 -10.49 13.08 1.51
C GLU A 56 -10.92 12.26 0.29
N CYS A 57 -10.34 11.07 0.10
CA CYS A 57 -10.74 10.18 -0.98
C CYS A 57 -12.17 9.69 -0.82
N ALA A 58 -12.63 9.44 0.40
CA ALA A 58 -14.01 9.07 0.68
C ALA A 58 -14.98 10.20 0.32
N GLN A 59 -14.64 11.44 0.66
CA GLN A 59 -15.42 12.62 0.28
C GLN A 59 -15.47 12.82 -1.23
N GLN A 60 -14.35 12.67 -1.92
CA GLN A 60 -14.30 12.74 -3.38
C GLN A 60 -15.11 11.61 -4.03
N TRP A 61 -15.01 10.40 -3.49
CA TRP A 61 -15.80 9.26 -3.97
C TRP A 61 -17.30 9.52 -3.79
N ALA A 62 -17.73 10.03 -2.63
CA ALA A 62 -19.12 10.41 -2.40
C ALA A 62 -19.60 11.53 -3.34
N ALA A 63 -18.75 12.53 -3.60
CA ALA A 63 -19.04 13.62 -4.51
C ALA A 63 -19.16 13.14 -5.98
N ASN A 64 -18.25 12.28 -6.42
CA ASN A 64 -18.19 11.77 -7.79
C ASN A 64 -19.21 10.66 -8.06
N ALA A 65 -19.62 9.93 -7.03
CA ALA A 65 -20.60 8.85 -7.15
C ALA A 65 -22.05 9.35 -7.16
N GLY A 66 -22.29 10.67 -7.22
CA GLY A 66 -23.64 11.24 -7.23
C GLY A 66 -24.45 10.92 -5.97
N LEU A 67 -23.76 10.55 -4.87
CA LEU A 67 -24.34 9.97 -3.65
C LEU A 67 -24.93 11.02 -2.70
N MET A 68 -25.49 12.10 -3.24
CA MET A 68 -26.21 13.12 -2.49
C MET A 68 -27.52 12.60 -1.85
N CYS A 69 -27.86 11.32 -2.02
CA CYS A 69 -29.14 10.73 -1.59
C CYS A 69 -29.06 9.62 -0.53
N LEU A 70 -27.89 9.29 0.06
CA LEU A 70 -27.88 8.40 1.22
C LEU A 70 -27.66 9.21 2.50
N PRO A 71 -28.67 9.28 3.41
CA PRO A 71 -28.42 9.80 4.74
C PRO A 71 -27.36 8.93 5.42
N PRO A 72 -26.51 9.51 6.30
CA PRO A 72 -25.52 8.73 7.04
C PRO A 72 -26.22 7.57 7.74
N PRO A 73 -25.60 6.38 7.84
CA PRO A 73 -26.14 5.32 8.68
C PRO A 73 -26.34 5.92 10.07
N ALA A 74 -27.58 5.98 10.52
CA ALA A 74 -27.92 6.51 11.83
C ALA A 74 -27.04 5.76 12.83
N VAL A 75 -26.07 6.48 13.40
CA VAL A 75 -25.33 6.01 14.56
C VAL A 75 -26.40 5.76 15.60
N ARG A 76 -26.73 4.49 15.85
CA ARG A 76 -27.50 4.11 17.02
C ARG A 76 -26.63 4.51 18.20
N GLN A 77 -26.87 5.71 18.74
CA GLN A 77 -26.47 6.01 20.09
C GLN A 77 -27.26 5.04 20.97
N ASN A 78 -26.55 4.07 21.52
CA ASN A 78 -27.10 3.11 22.47
C ASN A 78 -27.86 3.83 23.57
N SER A 79 -28.98 3.23 24.00
CA SER A 79 -29.48 3.39 25.37
C SER A 79 -28.64 2.55 26.32
#